data_AF-A0A811UVP9-F1
#
_entry.id   AF-A0A811UVP9-F1
#
_cell.length_a   1.000
_cell.length_b   1.000
_cell.length_c   1.000
_cell.angle_alpha   90.00
_cell.angle_beta   90.00
_cell.angle_gamma   90.00
#
_symmetry.space_group_name_H-M   'P 1'
#
loop_
_entity.id
_entity.type
_entity.pdbx_description
1 polymer ?
#
loop_
_entity_poly.entity_id
_entity_poly.type
_entity_poly.pdbx_seq_one_letter_code
_entity_poly.pdbx_strand_id
1 'polypeptide(L)'
;MQLKMQWKTRAVSTILNSKKTCASKPRLAGQDIDVNYKEEWDLLKSQFMIMRVVVEAHFNSIINLRPAPNDSASSIKGVLDAYQQHIRALKALGRPLEFWDDWLVHEIVNKLSFEARKQWTAPSSSMTNRLLLNS
;
A
#
# COMPACT_ATOMS: atom_id res chain seq x y z
N MET A 1 -66.91 -16.88 47.71
CA MET A 1 -66.06 -15.68 47.83
C MET A 1 -64.59 -16.01 47.56
N GLN A 2 -64.18 -16.34 46.34
CA GLN A 2 -62.75 -16.34 45.94
C GLN A 2 -62.66 -16.39 44.41
N LEU A 3 -62.68 -15.24 43.71
CA LEU A 3 -62.21 -15.16 42.32
C LEU A 3 -62.00 -13.72 41.81
N LYS A 4 -61.35 -12.84 42.60
CA LYS A 4 -61.01 -11.47 42.12
C LYS A 4 -59.58 -11.00 42.38
N MET A 5 -58.66 -11.91 42.73
CA MET A 5 -57.28 -11.53 43.13
C MET A 5 -56.19 -12.41 42.49
N GLN A 6 -56.35 -12.87 41.24
CA GLN A 6 -55.32 -13.66 40.54
C GLN A 6 -54.81 -13.03 39.23
N TRP A 7 -55.53 -12.08 38.63
CA TRP A 7 -55.11 -11.51 37.35
C TRP A 7 -54.30 -10.20 37.49
N LYS A 8 -54.38 -9.50 38.62
CA LYS A 8 -53.60 -8.27 38.86
C LYS A 8 -52.12 -8.54 39.14
N THR A 9 -51.76 -9.74 39.59
CA THR A 9 -50.37 -10.10 39.94
C THR A 9 -49.54 -10.59 38.74
N ARG A 10 -50.18 -11.03 37.64
CA ARG A 10 -49.46 -11.48 36.44
C ARG A 10 -49.04 -10.32 35.53
N ALA A 11 -49.86 -9.27 35.45
CA ALA A 11 -49.54 -8.08 34.63
C ALA A 11 -48.37 -7.27 35.21
N VAL A 12 -48.29 -7.15 36.54
CA VAL A 12 -47.23 -6.36 37.21
C VAL A 12 -45.88 -7.10 37.17
N SER A 13 -45.86 -8.43 37.25
CA SER A 13 -44.61 -9.21 37.19
C SER A 13 -44.00 -9.26 35.78
N THR A 14 -44.83 -9.23 34.72
CA THR A 14 -44.34 -9.12 33.34
C THR A 14 -43.71 -7.76 33.05
N ILE A 15 -44.26 -6.66 33.60
CA ILE A 15 -43.71 -5.31 33.43
C ILE A 15 -42.41 -5.12 34.24
N LEU A 16 -42.30 -5.73 35.43
CA LEU A 16 -41.07 -5.68 36.22
C LEU A 16 -39.92 -6.50 35.59
N ASN A 17 -40.24 -7.58 34.85
CA ASN A 17 -39.25 -8.43 34.19
C ASN A 17 -38.87 -7.96 32.77
N SER A 18 -39.71 -7.16 32.08
CA SER A 18 -39.37 -6.64 30.75
C SER A 18 -38.32 -5.51 30.79
N LYS A 19 -38.07 -4.91 31.96
CA LYS A 19 -36.98 -3.92 32.14
C LYS A 19 -35.59 -4.57 32.25
N LYS A 20 -35.47 -5.89 32.11
CA LYS A 20 -34.18 -6.60 32.04
C LYS A 20 -33.73 -6.96 30.62
N THR A 21 -34.50 -6.61 29.60
CA THR A 21 -34.15 -6.87 28.19
C THR A 21 -34.02 -5.57 27.42
N CYS A 22 -33.03 -4.78 27.80
CA CYS A 22 -32.24 -3.88 26.97
C CYS A 22 -31.11 -3.43 27.88
N ALA A 23 -30.23 -4.36 28.27
CA ALA A 23 -28.87 -3.97 28.58
C ALA A 23 -28.22 -3.54 27.25
N SER A 24 -28.66 -2.40 26.70
CA SER A 24 -27.71 -1.50 26.07
C SER A 24 -26.67 -1.29 27.16
N LYS A 25 -25.54 -1.98 27.00
CA LYS A 25 -24.35 -1.84 27.85
C LYS A 25 -24.28 -0.35 28.19
N PRO A 26 -24.43 0.07 29.46
CA PRO A 26 -24.20 1.47 29.79
C PRO A 26 -22.80 1.74 29.24
N ARG A 27 -22.69 2.70 28.32
CA ARG A 27 -21.40 3.18 27.85
C ARG A 27 -20.79 3.83 29.08
N LEU A 28 -20.12 3.01 29.89
CA LEU A 28 -19.39 3.43 31.07
C LEU A 28 -18.33 4.37 30.53
N ALA A 29 -18.58 5.66 30.69
CA ALA A 29 -17.56 6.67 30.61
C ALA A 29 -16.50 6.28 31.64
N GLY A 30 -15.32 5.86 31.16
CA GLY A 30 -14.20 5.46 32.00
C GLY A 30 -13.87 3.96 32.03
N GLN A 31 -14.08 3.21 30.95
CA GLN A 31 -13.47 1.88 30.82
C GLN A 31 -12.22 1.96 29.94
N ASP A 32 -11.08 1.96 30.62
CA ASP A 32 -9.70 1.77 30.19
C ASP A 32 -9.26 2.49 28.91
N ILE A 33 -8.92 3.78 29.07
CA ILE A 33 -8.19 4.58 28.07
C ILE A 33 -6.97 3.80 27.55
N ASP A 34 -6.33 3.02 28.43
CA ASP A 34 -5.14 2.21 28.13
C ASP A 34 -5.44 1.01 27.20
N VAL A 35 -6.59 0.37 27.35
CA VAL A 35 -6.99 -0.78 26.51
C VAL A 35 -7.38 -0.29 25.11
N ASN A 36 -8.12 0.81 25.03
CA ASN A 36 -8.46 1.45 23.76
C ASN A 36 -7.22 2.00 23.04
N TYR A 37 -6.29 2.63 23.77
CA TYR A 37 -5.02 3.11 23.22
C TYR A 37 -4.17 1.96 22.66
N LYS A 38 -4.14 0.81 23.35
CA LYS A 38 -3.43 -0.38 22.88
C LYS A 38 -4.02 -0.93 21.58
N GLU A 39 -5.35 -1.02 21.48
CA GLU A 39 -6.02 -1.48 20.25
C GLU A 39 -5.77 -0.53 19.07
N GLU A 40 -5.83 0.78 19.31
CA GLU A 40 -5.54 1.81 18.30
C GLU A 40 -4.07 1.80 17.87
N TRP A 41 -3.14 1.57 18.80
CA TRP A 41 -1.72 1.43 18.53
C TRP A 41 -1.39 0.15 17.75
N ASP A 42 -2.07 -0.96 18.05
CA ASP A 42 -1.94 -2.21 17.32
C ASP A 42 -2.50 -2.09 15.88
N LEU A 43 -3.63 -1.39 15.71
CA LEU A 43 -4.15 -1.04 14.40
C LEU A 43 -3.16 -0.19 13.59
N LEU A 44 -2.60 0.85 14.19
CA LEU A 44 -1.59 1.69 13.54
C LEU A 44 -0.37 0.88 13.10
N LYS A 45 0.18 0.05 14.01
CA LYS A 45 1.29 -0.86 13.70
C LYS A 45 0.95 -1.80 12.55
N SER A 46 -0.26 -2.38 12.55
CA SER A 46 -0.70 -3.28 11.48
C SER A 46 -0.74 -2.57 10.12
N GLN A 47 -1.24 -1.34 10.06
CA GLN A 47 -1.27 -0.54 8.84
C GLN A 47 0.14 -0.21 8.33
N PHE A 48 1.04 0.17 9.24
CA PHE A 48 2.44 0.41 8.86
C PHE A 48 3.13 -0.86 8.35
N MET A 49 2.87 -2.02 8.95
CA MET A 49 3.39 -3.29 8.47
C MET A 49 2.85 -3.63 7.08
N ILE A 50 1.55 -3.45 6.85
CA ILE A 50 0.93 -3.63 5.52
C ILE A 50 1.60 -2.71 4.49
N MET A 51 1.81 -1.43 4.81
CA MET A 51 2.50 -0.49 3.91
C MET A 51 3.93 -0.93 3.58
N ARG A 52 4.67 -1.52 4.54
CA ARG A 52 5.99 -2.09 4.26
C ARG A 52 5.90 -3.26 3.29
N VAL A 53 4.97 -4.18 3.50
CA VAL A 53 4.77 -5.35 2.62
C VAL A 53 4.40 -4.93 1.21
N VAL A 54 3.54 -3.93 1.04
CA VAL A 54 3.16 -3.42 -0.29
C VAL A 54 4.34 -2.79 -1.01
N VAL A 55 5.15 -2.01 -0.30
CA VAL A 55 6.36 -1.39 -0.85
C VAL A 55 7.38 -2.46 -1.27
N GLU A 56 7.62 -3.44 -0.41
CA GLU A 56 8.47 -4.60 -0.69
C GLU A 56 8.01 -5.34 -1.96
N ALA A 57 6.70 -5.57 -2.10
CA ALA A 57 6.12 -6.23 -3.27
C ALA A 57 6.37 -5.45 -4.56
N HIS A 58 6.27 -4.11 -4.53
CA HIS A 58 6.61 -3.28 -5.68
C HIS A 58 8.09 -3.36 -6.03
N PHE A 59 9.00 -3.31 -5.05
CA PHE A 59 10.43 -3.47 -5.31
C PHE A 59 10.77 -4.84 -5.89
N ASN A 60 10.23 -5.90 -5.30
CA ASN A 60 10.39 -7.26 -5.82
C ASN A 60 9.83 -7.39 -7.24
N SER A 61 8.72 -6.72 -7.55
CA SER A 61 8.17 -6.71 -8.91
C SER A 61 9.15 -6.04 -9.88
N ILE A 62 9.69 -4.87 -9.52
CA ILE A 62 10.67 -4.12 -10.33
C ILE A 62 11.92 -4.97 -10.60
N ILE A 63 12.53 -5.54 -9.57
CA ILE A 63 13.77 -6.32 -9.67
C ILE A 63 13.56 -7.58 -10.50
N ASN A 64 12.40 -8.24 -10.36
CA ASN A 64 12.08 -9.47 -11.07
C ASN A 64 11.42 -9.24 -12.44
N LEU A 65 11.34 -8.00 -12.93
CA LEU A 65 10.83 -7.73 -14.28
C LEU A 65 11.65 -8.50 -15.32
N ARG A 66 10.92 -9.12 -16.25
CA ARG A 66 11.51 -9.86 -17.37
C ARG A 66 12.24 -8.86 -18.28
N PRO A 67 13.51 -9.14 -18.64
CA PRO A 67 14.22 -8.34 -19.64
C PRO A 67 13.51 -8.30 -20.99
N ALA A 68 13.73 -7.24 -21.75
CA ALA A 68 13.24 -7.09 -23.12
C ALA A 68 13.76 -8.25 -24.00
N PRO A 69 12.89 -9.05 -24.63
CA PRO A 69 13.33 -10.18 -25.46
C PRO A 69 14.04 -9.75 -26.74
N ASN A 70 13.76 -8.53 -27.21
CA ASN A 70 14.33 -7.95 -28.42
C ASN A 70 14.36 -6.42 -28.36
N ASP A 71 15.07 -5.83 -29.32
CA ASP A 71 15.27 -4.38 -29.49
C ASP A 71 14.09 -3.68 -30.16
N SER A 72 12.93 -4.34 -30.27
CA SER A 72 11.76 -3.68 -30.84
C SER A 72 11.30 -2.55 -29.92
N ALA A 73 10.83 -1.46 -30.53
CA ALA A 73 10.33 -0.32 -29.78
C ALA A 73 9.18 -0.70 -28.84
N SER A 74 8.33 -1.65 -29.23
CA SER A 74 7.23 -2.16 -28.39
C SER A 74 7.73 -2.94 -27.17
N SER A 75 8.76 -3.77 -27.35
CA SER A 75 9.39 -4.54 -26.26
C SER A 75 10.03 -3.62 -25.22
N ILE A 76 10.82 -2.64 -25.66
CA ILE A 76 11.47 -1.67 -24.77
C ILE A 76 10.44 -0.81 -24.06
N LYS A 77 9.42 -0.34 -24.78
CA LYS A 77 8.31 0.42 -24.19
C LYS A 77 7.55 -0.39 -23.14
N GLY A 78 7.32 -1.68 -23.40
CA GLY A 78 6.65 -2.56 -22.43
C GLY A 78 7.41 -2.67 -21.10
N VAL A 79 8.74 -2.77 -21.15
CA VAL A 79 9.57 -2.73 -19.93
C VAL A 79 9.42 -1.37 -19.24
N LEU A 80 9.58 -0.27 -19.97
CA LEU A 80 9.47 1.08 -19.39
C LEU A 80 8.10 1.34 -18.74
N ASP A 81 7.01 0.95 -19.41
CA ASP A 81 5.64 1.12 -18.92
C ASP A 81 5.45 0.34 -17.61
N ALA A 82 6.02 -0.87 -17.49
CA ALA A 82 5.97 -1.66 -16.25
C ALA A 82 6.72 -1.00 -15.09
N TYR A 83 7.92 -0.44 -15.34
CA TYR A 83 8.65 0.34 -14.33
C TYR A 83 7.84 1.58 -13.90
N GLN A 84 7.30 2.33 -14.86
CA GLN A 84 6.50 3.51 -14.58
C GLN A 84 5.26 3.19 -13.75
N GLN A 85 4.60 2.06 -13.99
CA GLN A 85 3.46 1.63 -13.19
C GLN A 85 3.84 1.47 -11.71
N HIS A 86 4.95 0.81 -11.41
CA HIS A 86 5.41 0.61 -10.04
C HIS A 86 5.91 1.89 -9.38
N ILE A 87 6.61 2.75 -10.13
CA ILE A 87 7.06 4.08 -9.66
C ILE A 87 5.84 4.95 -9.29
N ARG A 88 4.79 4.96 -10.13
CA ARG A 88 3.54 5.70 -9.83
C ARG A 88 2.85 5.16 -8.58
N ALA A 89 2.82 3.84 -8.39
CA ALA A 89 2.28 3.23 -7.18
C ALA A 89 3.07 3.61 -5.92
N LEU A 90 4.40 3.57 -5.98
CA LEU A 90 5.27 4.00 -4.89
C LEU A 90 5.12 5.50 -4.58
N LYS A 91 4.92 6.34 -5.61
CA LYS A 91 4.62 7.77 -5.45
C LYS A 91 3.28 7.99 -4.75
N ALA A 92 2.25 7.23 -5.11
CA ALA A 92 0.94 7.28 -4.44
C ALA A 92 1.01 6.85 -2.97
N LEU A 93 1.96 5.97 -2.61
CA LEU A 93 2.26 5.57 -1.23
C LEU A 93 3.10 6.61 -0.46
N GLY A 94 3.40 7.76 -1.07
CA GLY A 94 4.14 8.86 -0.43
C GLY A 94 5.64 8.59 -0.26
N ARG A 95 6.25 7.72 -1.08
CA ARG A 95 7.68 7.44 -1.00
C ARG A 95 8.51 8.51 -1.70
N PRO A 96 9.63 8.97 -1.10
CA PRO A 96 10.53 9.91 -1.74
C PRO A 96 11.31 9.20 -2.84
N LEU A 97 11.03 9.55 -4.09
CA LEU A 97 11.66 8.95 -5.28
C LEU A 97 12.77 9.83 -5.89
N GLU A 98 13.01 11.02 -5.33
CA GLU A 98 13.92 12.04 -5.86
C GLU A 98 15.39 11.58 -5.96
N PHE A 99 15.78 10.59 -5.15
CA PHE A 99 17.15 10.07 -5.11
C PHE A 99 17.31 8.71 -5.82
N TRP A 100 16.25 8.21 -6.46
CA TRP A 100 16.22 6.87 -7.03
C TRP A 100 16.52 6.85 -8.53
N ASP A 101 16.61 8.02 -9.16
CA ASP A 101 16.73 8.15 -10.62
C ASP A 101 17.96 7.41 -11.16
N ASP A 102 19.14 7.59 -10.55
CA ASP A 102 20.38 6.93 -11.01
C ASP A 102 20.30 5.40 -10.91
N TRP A 103 19.76 4.90 -9.79
CA TRP A 103 19.58 3.46 -9.59
C TRP A 103 18.53 2.88 -10.55
N LEU A 104 17.41 3.57 -10.74
CA LEU A 104 16.34 3.14 -11.65
C LEU A 104 16.84 3.12 -13.09
N VAL A 105 17.59 4.13 -13.53
CA VAL A 105 18.18 4.16 -14.87
C VAL A 105 19.13 2.97 -15.05
N HIS A 106 20.03 2.73 -14.08
CA HIS A 106 20.93 1.58 -14.12
C HIS A 106 20.16 0.26 -14.22
N GLU A 107 19.11 0.08 -13.43
CA GLU A 107 18.31 -1.15 -13.42
C GLU A 107 17.52 -1.33 -14.73
N ILE A 108 16.90 -0.27 -15.26
CA ILE A 108 16.19 -0.31 -16.54
C ILE A 108 17.14 -0.67 -17.67
N VAL A 109 18.33 -0.06 -17.71
CA VAL A 109 19.36 -0.38 -18.72
C VAL A 109 19.75 -1.86 -18.63
N ASN A 110 19.87 -2.44 -17.44
CA ASN A 110 20.15 -3.86 -17.27
C ASN A 110 19.03 -4.77 -17.80
N LYS A 111 17.77 -4.31 -17.84
CA LYS A 111 16.65 -5.04 -18.46
C LYS A 111 16.56 -4.90 -19.97
N LEU A 112 17.30 -3.98 -20.58
CA LEU A 112 17.38 -3.87 -22.04
C LEU A 112 18.18 -5.03 -22.64
N SER A 113 18.00 -5.27 -23.93
CA SER A 113 18.79 -6.24 -24.69
C SER A 113 20.25 -5.79 -24.82
N PHE A 114 21.13 -6.71 -25.24
CA PHE A 114 22.55 -6.42 -25.40
C PHE A 114 22.84 -5.28 -26.38
N GLU A 115 22.18 -5.28 -27.54
CA GLU A 115 22.38 -4.28 -28.59
C GLU A 115 21.85 -2.90 -28.14
N ALA A 116 20.69 -2.84 -27.49
CA ALA A 116 20.16 -1.61 -26.90
C ALA A 116 21.07 -1.03 -25.81
N ARG A 117 21.65 -1.87 -24.94
CA ARG A 117 22.64 -1.43 -23.94
C ARG A 117 23.90 -0.88 -24.59
N LYS A 118 24.38 -1.51 -25.65
CA LYS A 118 25.56 -1.05 -26.40
C LYS A 118 25.31 0.32 -27.02
N GLN A 119 24.11 0.56 -27.57
CA GLN A 119 23.71 1.86 -28.11
C GLN A 119 23.56 2.93 -27.03
N TRP A 120 23.06 2.55 -25.84
CA TRP A 120 22.93 3.45 -24.70
C TRP A 120 24.29 3.96 -24.17
N THR A 121 25.27 3.07 -24.08
CA THR A 121 26.63 3.40 -23.63
C THR A 121 27.50 3.97 -24.74
N ALA A 122 27.07 3.86 -26.01
CA ALA A 122 27.79 4.45 -27.11
C ALA A 122 27.86 5.97 -26.87
N PRO A 123 29.07 6.56 -26.86
CA PRO A 123 29.19 8.00 -26.77
C PRO A 123 28.36 8.57 -27.91
N SER A 124 27.39 9.44 -27.57
CA SER A 124 26.60 10.16 -28.56
C SER A 124 27.60 10.68 -29.58
N SER A 125 27.57 10.16 -30.80
CA SER A 125 28.48 10.57 -31.87
C SER A 125 28.32 12.06 -32.20
N SER A 126 27.31 12.72 -31.62
CA SER A 126 27.09 14.16 -31.60
C SER A 126 27.88 14.95 -30.53
N MET A 127 28.37 14.34 -29.44
CA MET A 127 29.14 15.04 -28.39
C MET A 127 30.66 15.03 -28.64
N THR A 128 31.17 14.09 -29.43
CA THR A 128 32.62 13.97 -29.70
C THR A 128 33.15 15.05 -30.65
N ASN A 129 32.31 15.63 -31.52
CA ASN A 129 32.73 16.72 -32.42
C ASN A 129 32.90 18.08 -31.73
N ARG A 130 32.35 18.29 -30.53
CA ARG A 130 32.41 19.61 -29.87
C ARG A 130 33.64 19.80 -28.98
N LEU A 131 34.30 18.71 -28.59
CA LEU A 131 35.50 18.75 -27.74
C LEU A 131 36.82 18.67 -28.53
N LEU A 132 36.77 18.31 -29.82
CA LEU A 132 37.95 18.21 -30.69
C LEU A 132 38.16 19.42 -31.61
N LEU A 133 37.32 20.46 -31.51
CA LEU A 133 37.41 21.68 -32.32
C LEU A 133 37.89 22.93 -31.54
N ASN A 134 38.26 22.78 -30.27
CA ASN A 134 38.73 23.88 -29.41
C ASN A 134 40.11 23.59 -28.77
N SER A 135 40.95 22.75 -29.39
CA SER A 135 42.32 22.47 -28.96
C SER A 135 43.34 22.92 -29.99
#